data_AF-A0A2P7EC78-F1
#
_entry.id   AF-A0A2P7EC78-F1
#
_cell.length_a   1.000
_cell.length_b   1.000
_cell.length_c   1.000
_cell.angle_alpha   90.00
_cell.angle_beta   90.00
_cell.angle_gamma   90.00
#
_symmetry.space_group_name_H-M   'P 1'
#
loop_
_entity.id
_entity.type
_entity.pdbx_description
1 polymer ?
#
loop_
_entity_poly.entity_id
_entity_poly.type
_entity_poly.pdbx_seq_one_letter_code
_entity_poly.pdbx_strand_id
1 'polypeptide(L)'
;MEAQADLASRYSEPLAQAINSYLQPLIPDGPIAQLNYDQYKGFGGLRLRRGKEFYDFDELSGGMREQLTAALRLSMADVLKDANDGCLPLVFDDAFANSDPVESIVLRKCLILQ
;
A
#
# COMPACT_ATOMS: atom_id res chain seq x y z
N MET A 1 -20.51 -13.51 13.84
CA MET A 1 -19.15 -13.75 13.30
C MET A 1 -19.08 -13.52 11.79
N GLU A 2 -20.08 -13.90 10.99
CA GLU A 2 -20.09 -13.63 9.53
C GLU A 2 -19.95 -12.16 9.14
N ALA A 3 -20.67 -11.24 9.79
CA ALA A 3 -20.62 -9.81 9.45
C ALA A 3 -19.24 -9.15 9.67
N GLN A 4 -18.42 -9.68 10.59
CA GLN A 4 -17.07 -9.15 10.84
C GLN A 4 -16.07 -9.63 9.78
N ALA A 5 -16.21 -10.88 9.33
CA ALA A 5 -15.41 -11.43 8.23
C ALA A 5 -15.76 -10.76 6.89
N ASP A 6 -17.05 -10.45 6.67
CA ASP A 6 -17.55 -9.77 5.47
C ASP A 6 -17.00 -8.34 5.34
N LEU A 7 -17.03 -7.56 6.43
CA LEU A 7 -16.43 -6.22 6.46
C LEU A 7 -14.90 -6.27 6.32
N ALA A 8 -14.24 -7.27 6.92
CA ALA A 8 -12.81 -7.44 6.80
C ALA A 8 -12.39 -7.68 5.34
N SER A 9 -13.02 -8.64 4.66
CA SER A 9 -12.77 -8.95 3.24
C SER A 9 -13.08 -7.76 2.33
N ARG A 10 -14.20 -7.07 2.55
CA ARG A 10 -14.65 -5.95 1.72
C ARG A 10 -13.68 -4.78 1.65
N TYR A 11 -12.89 -4.54 2.70
CA TYR A 11 -11.92 -3.44 2.74
C TYR A 11 -10.47 -3.88 2.59
N SER A 12 -10.10 -5.05 3.12
CA SER A 12 -8.70 -5.49 3.09
C SER A 12 -8.28 -6.03 1.73
N GLU A 13 -9.15 -6.73 1.00
CA GLU A 13 -8.82 -7.31 -0.30
C GLU A 13 -8.56 -6.24 -1.38
N PRO A 14 -9.43 -5.22 -1.58
CA PRO A 14 -9.17 -4.18 -2.58
C PRO A 14 -7.90 -3.39 -2.27
N LEU A 15 -7.65 -3.11 -0.98
CA LEU A 15 -6.47 -2.40 -0.55
C LEU A 15 -5.19 -3.22 -0.76
N ALA A 16 -5.21 -4.51 -0.43
CA ALA A 16 -4.08 -5.42 -0.69
C ALA A 16 -3.78 -5.56 -2.19
N GLN A 17 -4.81 -5.65 -3.03
CA GLN A 17 -4.67 -5.67 -4.48
C GLN A 17 -4.04 -4.38 -5.02
N ALA A 18 -4.52 -3.22 -4.56
CA ALA A 18 -3.96 -1.93 -4.93
C ALA A 18 -2.49 -1.81 -4.52
N ILE A 19 -2.11 -2.26 -3.32
CA ILE A 19 -0.71 -2.28 -2.86
C ILE A 19 0.15 -3.11 -3.82
N ASN A 20 -0.34 -4.28 -4.23
CA ASN A 20 0.37 -5.15 -5.16
C ASN A 20 0.60 -4.48 -6.51
N SER A 21 -0.40 -3.76 -7.04
CA SER A 21 -0.27 -3.01 -8.29
C SER A 21 0.82 -1.94 -8.22
N TYR A 22 0.96 -1.24 -7.09
CA TYR A 22 2.02 -0.23 -6.92
C TYR A 22 3.41 -0.85 -6.71
N LEU A 23 3.50 -2.03 -6.12
CA LEU A 23 4.79 -2.70 -5.88
C LEU A 23 5.24 -3.58 -7.05
N GLN A 24 4.36 -3.96 -7.96
CA GLN A 24 4.68 -4.85 -9.10
C GLN A 24 5.90 -4.40 -9.91
N PRO A 25 6.11 -3.11 -10.21
CA PRO A 25 7.30 -2.66 -10.95
C PRO A 25 8.62 -2.86 -10.18
N LEU A 26 8.57 -2.92 -8.85
CA LEU A 26 9.74 -3.01 -7.97
C LEU A 26 10.08 -4.46 -7.57
N ILE A 27 9.12 -5.37 -7.74
CA ILE A 27 9.22 -6.76 -7.27
C ILE A 27 8.89 -7.69 -8.46
N PRO A 28 9.91 -8.14 -9.20
CA PRO A 28 9.75 -8.89 -10.46
C PRO A 28 8.91 -10.17 -10.32
N ASP A 29 8.98 -10.84 -9.17
CA ASP A 29 8.26 -12.09 -8.89
C ASP A 29 6.78 -11.87 -8.50
N GLY A 30 6.29 -10.63 -8.55
CA GLY A 30 4.94 -10.28 -8.17
C GLY A 30 4.76 -10.22 -6.65
N PRO A 31 4.66 -9.02 -6.06
CA PRO A 31 4.44 -8.89 -4.62
C PRO A 31 3.06 -9.43 -4.25
N ILE A 32 2.97 -10.07 -3.09
CA ILE A 32 1.69 -10.35 -2.44
C ILE A 32 1.72 -9.70 -1.07
N ALA A 33 1.08 -8.54 -0.98
CA ALA A 33 0.73 -7.88 0.25
C ALA A 33 -0.49 -8.57 0.87
N GLN A 34 -0.45 -8.71 2.18
CA GLN A 34 -1.60 -9.10 2.99
C GLN A 34 -1.86 -8.02 4.02
N LEU A 35 -3.13 -7.79 4.27
CA LEU A 35 -3.60 -6.83 5.25
C LEU A 35 -4.86 -7.40 5.90
N ASN A 36 -4.97 -7.20 7.20
CA ASN A 36 -6.15 -7.55 7.97
C ASN A 36 -6.90 -6.27 8.31
N TYR A 37 -8.22 -6.37 8.46
CA TYR A 37 -9.05 -5.30 8.97
C TYR A 37 -9.86 -5.80 10.16
N ASP A 38 -9.83 -5.05 11.25
CA ASP A 38 -10.69 -5.22 12.41
C ASP A 38 -11.49 -3.94 12.65
N GLN A 39 -12.77 -4.07 13.00
CA GLN A 39 -13.66 -2.92 13.17
C GLN A 39 -13.27 -2.00 14.35
N TYR A 40 -12.55 -2.52 15.36
CA TYR A 40 -12.13 -1.74 16.53
C TYR A 40 -10.70 -1.23 16.41
N LYS A 41 -9.82 -2.02 15.78
CA LYS A 41 -8.39 -1.71 15.63
C LYS A 41 -8.01 -1.12 14.27
N GLY A 42 -8.91 -1.18 13.29
CA GLY A 42 -8.64 -0.78 11.92
C GLY A 42 -7.77 -1.78 11.16
N PHE A 43 -6.97 -1.27 10.21
CA PHE A 43 -6.06 -2.09 9.43
C PHE A 43 -4.83 -2.52 10.24
N GLY A 44 -4.37 -3.76 10.05
CA GLY A 44 -3.19 -4.30 10.71
C GLY A 44 -2.67 -5.58 10.07
N GLY A 45 -1.60 -6.14 10.63
CA GLY A 45 -0.99 -7.38 10.12
C GLY A 45 -0.49 -7.26 8.68
N LEU A 46 0.11 -6.10 8.35
CA LEU A 46 0.68 -5.85 7.03
C LEU A 46 1.88 -6.77 6.81
N ARG A 47 1.77 -7.65 5.82
CA ARG A 47 2.82 -8.60 5.44
C ARG A 47 3.10 -8.53 3.95
N LEU A 48 4.32 -8.84 3.57
CA LEU A 48 4.73 -8.87 2.17
C LEU A 48 5.39 -10.22 1.83
N ARG A 49 4.90 -10.87 0.78
CA ARG A 49 5.54 -12.07 0.25
C ARG A 49 6.75 -11.72 -0.61
N ARG A 50 7.88 -12.37 -0.33
CA ARG A 50 9.09 -12.37 -1.16
C ARG A 50 9.47 -13.82 -1.45
N GLY A 51 9.55 -14.20 -2.72
CA GLY A 51 9.72 -15.60 -3.09
C GLY A 51 8.56 -16.45 -2.53
N LYS A 52 8.87 -17.39 -1.62
CA LYS A 52 7.88 -18.29 -1.01
C LYS A 52 7.47 -17.88 0.42
N GLU A 53 8.11 -16.89 1.01
CA GLU A 53 7.94 -16.54 2.41
C GLU A 53 7.21 -15.20 2.56
N PHE A 54 6.44 -15.08 3.63
CA PHE A 54 5.84 -13.82 4.07
C PHE A 54 6.69 -13.25 5.19
N TYR A 55 6.93 -11.94 5.10
CA TYR A 55 7.64 -11.19 6.11
C TYR A 55 6.67 -10.17 6.72
N ASP A 56 6.69 -10.07 8.05
CA ASP A 56 6.04 -8.99 8.78
C ASP A 56 6.77 -7.66 8.50
N PHE A 57 6.07 -6.55 8.69
CA PHE A 57 6.58 -5.23 8.33
C PHE A 57 7.94 -4.89 8.99
N ASP A 58 8.13 -5.30 10.23
CA ASP A 58 9.36 -5.08 11.01
C ASP A 58 10.55 -5.95 10.56
N GLU A 59 10.28 -7.06 9.88
CA GLU A 59 11.31 -7.96 9.32
C GLU A 59 11.86 -7.46 7.97
N LEU A 60 11.17 -6.51 7.33
CA LEU A 60 11.58 -5.93 6.05
C LEU A 60 12.80 -5.01 6.20
N SER A 61 13.63 -4.92 5.15
CA SER A 61 14.71 -3.94 5.09
C SER A 61 14.17 -2.50 5.12
N GLY A 62 15.00 -1.52 5.50
CA GLY A 62 14.60 -0.10 5.56
C GLY A 62 13.97 0.39 4.25
N GLY A 63 14.67 0.20 3.12
CA GLY A 63 14.15 0.60 1.80
C GLY A 63 12.86 -0.14 1.39
N MET A 64 12.71 -1.41 1.76
CA MET A 64 11.47 -2.15 1.47
C MET A 64 10.31 -1.66 2.33
N ARG A 65 10.55 -1.31 3.60
CA ARG A 65 9.54 -0.66 4.45
C ARG A 65 9.11 0.66 3.85
N GLU A 66 10.03 1.48 3.35
CA GLU A 66 9.72 2.74 2.68
C GLU A 66 8.85 2.53 1.45
N GLN A 67 9.26 1.62 0.54
CA GLN A 67 8.50 1.28 -0.67
C GLN A 67 7.10 0.75 -0.34
N LEU A 68 6.98 -0.18 0.61
CA LEU A 68 5.69 -0.74 1.04
C LEU A 68 4.79 0.34 1.67
N THR A 69 5.36 1.23 2.46
CA THR A 69 4.59 2.32 3.09
C THR A 69 4.16 3.37 2.05
N ALA A 70 4.99 3.66 1.06
CA ALA A 70 4.62 4.53 -0.06
C ALA A 70 3.48 3.91 -0.90
N ALA A 71 3.60 2.63 -1.23
CA ALA A 71 2.55 1.88 -1.92
C ALA A 71 1.24 1.89 -1.13
N LEU A 72 1.27 1.63 0.18
CA LEU A 72 0.09 1.69 1.05
C LEU A 72 -0.59 3.07 1.00
N ARG A 73 0.17 4.16 1.12
CA ARG A 73 -0.40 5.52 1.06
C ARG A 73 -1.04 5.81 -0.30
N LEU A 74 -0.38 5.40 -1.39
CA LEU A 74 -0.91 5.54 -2.75
C LEU A 74 -2.21 4.73 -2.92
N SER A 75 -2.24 3.49 -2.42
CA SER A 75 -3.44 2.64 -2.46
C SER A 75 -4.59 3.22 -1.65
N MET A 76 -4.32 3.76 -0.45
CA MET A 76 -5.34 4.43 0.36
C MET A 76 -5.90 5.65 -0.37
N ALA A 77 -5.06 6.47 -1.00
CA ALA A 77 -5.52 7.60 -1.79
C ALA A 77 -6.37 7.14 -2.99
N ASP A 78 -5.98 6.06 -3.66
CA ASP A 78 -6.73 5.51 -4.81
C ASP A 78 -8.11 5.00 -4.39
N VAL A 79 -8.22 4.36 -3.22
CA VAL A 79 -9.49 3.88 -2.66
C VAL A 79 -10.38 5.03 -2.19
N LEU A 80 -9.79 6.10 -1.67
CA LEU A 80 -10.52 7.24 -1.10
C LEU A 80 -10.88 8.33 -2.12
N LYS A 81 -10.18 8.40 -3.26
CA LYS A 81 -10.36 9.49 -4.24
C LYS A 81 -11.80 9.61 -4.75
N ASP A 82 -12.53 8.49 -4.89
CA ASP A 82 -13.88 8.50 -5.46
C ASP A 82 -14.89 9.20 -4.53
N ALA A 83 -14.61 9.24 -3.23
CA ALA A 83 -15.36 10.02 -2.25
C ALA A 83 -14.89 11.49 -2.16
N ASN A 84 -13.81 11.85 -2.86
CA ASN A 84 -13.10 13.13 -2.76
C ASN A 84 -12.86 13.73 -4.17
N ASP A 85 -13.93 13.90 -4.96
CA ASP A 85 -13.92 14.52 -6.29
C ASP A 85 -12.89 13.90 -7.28
N GLY A 86 -12.58 12.63 -7.11
CA GLY A 86 -11.64 11.89 -7.96
C GLY A 86 -10.17 12.21 -7.72
N CYS A 87 -9.84 13.05 -6.73
CA CYS A 87 -8.46 13.47 -6.46
C CYS A 87 -8.19 13.67 -4.96
N LEU A 88 -7.32 12.82 -4.40
CA LEU A 88 -6.79 13.01 -3.05
C LEU A 88 -5.32 13.45 -3.13
N PRO A 89 -4.98 14.70 -2.77
CA PRO A 89 -3.60 15.16 -2.81
C PRO A 89 -2.75 14.43 -1.76
N LEU A 90 -1.66 13.80 -2.19
CA LEU A 90 -0.65 13.20 -1.32
C LEU A 90 0.57 14.11 -1.25
N VAL A 91 0.96 14.50 -0.04
CA VAL A 91 2.21 15.22 0.23
C VAL A 91 3.14 14.28 1.00
N PHE A 92 4.30 13.98 0.41
CA PHE A 92 5.36 13.24 1.08
C PHE A 92 6.32 14.26 1.69
N ASP A 93 6.25 14.47 3.00
CA ASP A 93 6.96 15.58 3.67
C ASP A 93 8.46 15.29 3.87
N ASP A 94 8.87 14.02 4.03
CA ASP A 94 10.29 13.67 4.20
C ASP A 94 10.55 12.15 4.03
N ALA A 95 10.04 11.54 2.95
CA ALA A 95 10.04 10.08 2.79
C ALA A 95 11.33 9.49 2.18
N PHE A 96 12.33 10.32 1.86
CA PHE A 96 13.52 9.90 1.08
C PHE A 96 14.87 10.28 1.71
N ALA A 97 14.90 10.71 2.98
CA ALA A 97 16.13 11.19 3.63
C ALA A 97 17.26 10.15 3.72
N ASN A 98 16.97 8.85 3.51
CA ASN A 98 17.94 7.74 3.53
C ASN A 98 18.01 6.95 2.21
N SER A 99 17.34 7.40 1.14
CA SER A 99 17.36 6.70 -0.15
C SER A 99 18.58 7.14 -0.97
N ASP A 100 19.36 6.20 -1.50
CA ASP A 100 20.46 6.48 -2.45
C ASP A 100 19.95 7.41 -3.60
N PRO A 101 20.80 8.28 -4.18
CA PRO A 101 20.40 9.38 -5.06
C PRO A 101 19.73 9.00 -6.40
N VAL A 102 19.33 7.74 -6.60
CA VAL A 102 18.75 7.23 -7.85
C VAL A 102 17.23 7.02 -7.81
N GLU A 103 16.55 6.96 -6.66
CA GLU A 103 15.11 6.64 -6.66
C GLU A 103 14.23 7.55 -5.78
N SER A 104 14.31 8.87 -5.97
CA SER A 104 13.22 9.75 -5.52
C SER A 104 12.05 9.66 -6.50
N ILE A 105 11.17 8.70 -6.27
CA ILE A 105 9.90 8.59 -6.99
C ILE A 105 8.95 9.67 -6.44
N VAL A 106 8.97 10.87 -7.02
CA VAL A 106 7.89 11.84 -6.84
C VAL A 106 6.72 11.41 -7.73
N LEU A 107 5.85 10.55 -7.19
CA LEU A 107 4.58 10.19 -7.86
C LEU A 107 3.54 11.28 -7.63
N ARG A 108 3.38 12.19 -8.59
CA ARG A 108 2.15 12.99 -8.74
C ARG A 108 1.19 12.20 -9.61
N LYS A 109 0.19 11.55 -9.02
CA LYS A 109 -0.90 10.95 -9.79
C LYS A 109 -2.06 11.96 -9.84
N CYS A 110 -2.12 12.71 -10.95
CA CYS A 110 -3.28 13.50 -11.35
C CYS A 110 -3.96 12.70 -12.46
N LEU A 111 -5.00 11.93 -12.15
CA LEU A 111 -5.79 11.27 -13.18
C LEU A 111 -6.79 12.30 -13.72
N ILE A 112 -6.39 13.05 -14.74
CA ILE A 112 -7.35 13.80 -15.55
C ILE A 112 -7.99 12.79 -16.50
N LEU A 113 -9.29 12.57 -16.35
CA LEU A 113 -10.11 11.83 -17.31
C LEU A 113 -10.11 12.62 -18.64
N GLN A 114 -9.71 11.96 -19.73
CA GLN A 114 -10.18 12.30 -21.08
C GLN A 114 -11.25 11.29 -21.48
#